data_AF-A0A6A0IK49-F1
#
_entry.id   AF-A0A6A0IK49-F1
#
_cell.length_a   1.000
_cell.length_b   1.000
_cell.length_c   1.000
_cell.angle_alpha   90.00
_cell.angle_beta   90.00
_cell.angle_gamma   90.00
#
_symmetry.space_group_name_H-M   'P 1'
#
loop_
_entity.id
_entity.type
_entity.pdbx_description
1 polymer ?
#
loop_
_entity_poly.entity_id
_entity_poly.type
_entity_poly.pdbx_seq_one_letter_code
_entity_poly.pdbx_strand_id
1 'polypeptide(L)'
;MHGLPMDVLPEFSGRLEALRLTALLRALRAPQEAPSSNDRLLSPQEAASVLGQRLSWVYDHANELGPVRLPGRSLRFSQARLARLGRR
;
A
#
# COMPACT_ATOMS: atom_id res chain seq x y z
N MET A 1 -2.01 29.09 33.49
CA MET A 1 -1.26 28.99 32.22
C MET A 1 0.14 28.49 32.58
N HIS A 2 0.43 27.19 32.47
CA HIS A 2 1.77 26.68 32.75
C HIS A 2 2.64 26.95 31.52
N GLY A 3 3.40 28.06 31.54
CA GLY A 3 4.39 28.36 30.52
C GLY A 3 5.54 27.35 30.61
N LEU A 4 6.07 26.94 29.46
CA LEU A 4 7.28 26.13 29.44
C LEU A 4 8.47 26.95 29.96
N PRO A 5 9.38 26.36 30.75
CA PRO A 5 10.62 27.00 31.14
C PRO A 5 11.39 27.48 29.89
N MET A 6 11.91 28.71 29.89
CA MET A 6 12.57 29.28 28.71
C MET A 6 13.84 28.52 28.30
N ASP A 7 14.44 27.87 29.29
CA ASP A 7 15.61 27.01 29.25
C ASP A 7 15.36 25.67 28.53
N VAL A 8 14.12 25.20 28.42
CA VAL A 8 13.80 23.97 27.66
C VAL A 8 13.41 24.25 26.20
N LEU A 9 13.16 25.51 25.84
CA LEU A 9 12.73 25.88 24.49
C LEU A 9 13.73 25.49 23.39
N PRO A 10 15.06 25.65 23.55
CA PRO A 10 16.01 25.26 22.52
C PRO A 10 15.98 23.76 22.22
N GLU A 11 15.98 22.93 23.27
CA GLU A 11 15.92 21.47 23.14
C GLU A 11 14.60 21.02 22.52
N PHE A 12 13.48 21.57 23.02
CA PHE A 12 12.15 21.26 22.52
C PHE A 12 11.98 21.64 21.04
N SER A 13 12.46 22.83 20.66
CA SER A 13 12.45 23.30 19.27
C SER A 13 13.25 22.37 18.35
N GLY A 14 14.46 21.98 18.77
CA GLY A 14 15.29 21.05 18.02
C GLY A 14 14.61 19.68 17.83
N ARG A 15 13.96 19.15 18.87
CA ARG A 15 13.23 17.88 18.81
C ARG A 15 12.01 17.95 17.90
N LEU A 16 11.29 19.08 17.90
CA LEU A 16 10.15 19.31 17.02
C LEU A 16 10.58 19.36 15.55
N GLU A 17 11.67 20.07 15.24
CA GLU A 17 12.21 20.13 13.88
C GLU A 17 12.73 18.78 13.40
N ALA A 18 13.41 18.02 14.27
CA ALA A 18 13.84 16.66 13.95
C ALA A 18 12.65 15.74 13.60
N LEU A 19 11.55 15.84 14.36
CA LEU A 19 10.32 15.11 14.08
C LEU A 19 9.70 15.55 12.74
N ARG A 20 9.64 16.87 12.49
CA ARG A 20 9.11 17.45 11.24
C ARG A 20 9.89 16.98 10.03
N LEU A 21 11.22 17.05 10.06
CA LEU A 21 12.11 16.58 8.98
C LEU A 21 11.96 15.08 8.75
N THR A 22 11.87 14.28 9.81
CA THR A 22 11.65 12.84 9.70
C THR A 22 10.32 12.53 9.01
N ALA A 23 9.25 13.25 9.36
CA ALA A 23 7.94 13.10 8.72
C ALA A 23 7.99 13.49 7.24
N LEU A 24 8.66 14.58 6.89
CA LEU A 24 8.84 15.02 5.50
C LEU A 24 9.63 14.01 4.67
N LEU A 25 10.77 13.52 5.20
CA LEU A 25 11.58 12.51 4.52
C LEU A 25 10.81 11.20 4.32
N ARG A 26 9.97 10.80 5.29
CA ARG A 26 9.07 9.66 5.12
C ARG A 26 8.01 9.91 4.06
N ALA A 27 7.40 11.09 4.02
CA ALA A 27 6.41 11.45 3.01
C ALA A 27 6.99 11.47 1.60
N LEU A 28 8.24 11.93 1.45
CA LEU A 28 8.97 11.96 0.19
C LEU A 28 9.46 10.56 -0.27
N ARG A 29 9.83 9.69 0.68
CA ARG A 29 10.29 8.31 0.39
C ARG A 29 9.17 7.30 0.29
N ALA A 30 8.01 7.57 0.89
CA ALA A 30 6.84 6.73 0.71
C ALA A 30 6.49 6.74 -0.78
N PRO A 31 6.38 5.57 -1.43
CA PRO A 31 5.59 5.50 -2.64
C PRO A 31 4.24 6.10 -2.25
N GLN A 32 3.87 7.21 -2.89
CA GLN A 32 2.49 7.67 -2.89
C GLN A 32 1.69 6.55 -3.55
N GLU A 33 1.32 5.52 -2.77
CA GLU A 33 0.16 4.70 -3.05
C GLU A 33 -1.02 5.63 -2.81
N ALA A 34 -1.22 6.53 -3.78
CA ALA A 34 -2.51 7.15 -3.96
C ALA A 34 -3.52 6.01 -3.89
N PRO A 35 -4.56 6.08 -3.03
CA PRO A 35 -5.66 5.14 -3.11
C PRO A 35 -6.10 5.20 -4.56
N SER A 36 -5.82 4.13 -5.29
CA SER A 36 -6.07 4.08 -6.71
C SER A 36 -7.58 4.07 -6.81
N SER A 37 -8.16 5.26 -7.02
CA SER A 37 -9.61 5.46 -7.19
C SER A 37 -10.15 4.67 -8.40
N ASN A 38 -9.29 3.92 -9.09
CA ASN A 38 -9.60 3.02 -10.17
C ASN A 38 -8.67 1.78 -10.17
N ASP A 39 -8.48 1.13 -9.02
CA ASP A 39 -7.82 -0.19 -9.01
C ASP A 39 -8.64 -1.18 -9.84
N ARG A 40 -8.15 -1.50 -11.04
CA ARG A 40 -8.85 -2.35 -11.99
C ARG A 40 -8.95 -3.77 -11.46
N LEU A 41 -10.18 -4.28 -11.41
CA LEU A 41 -10.48 -5.65 -11.03
C LEU A 41 -10.35 -6.60 -12.22
N LEU A 42 -9.28 -7.40 -12.18
CA LEU A 42 -8.96 -8.41 -13.19
C LEU A 42 -9.74 -9.71 -12.94
N SER A 43 -10.17 -10.34 -14.02
CA SER A 43 -10.64 -11.72 -14.04
C SER A 43 -9.51 -12.70 -13.71
N PRO A 44 -9.82 -13.97 -13.37
CA PRO A 44 -8.81 -15.00 -13.14
C PRO A 44 -7.88 -15.21 -14.34
N GLN A 45 -8.39 -15.09 -15.57
CA GLN A 45 -7.60 -15.20 -16.79
C GLN A 45 -6.63 -14.02 -16.94
N GLU A 46 -7.09 -12.80 -16.72
CA GLU A 46 -6.23 -11.61 -16.76
C GLU A 46 -5.15 -11.66 -15.66
N ALA A 47 -5.50 -12.14 -14.46
CA ALA A 47 -4.56 -12.34 -13.36
C ALA A 47 -3.46 -13.35 -13.72
N ALA A 48 -3.84 -14.47 -14.35
CA ALA A 48 -2.90 -15.48 -14.85
C ALA A 48 -1.91 -14.88 -15.86
N SER A 49 -2.40 -14.08 -16.80
CA SER A 49 -1.55 -13.38 -17.78
C SER A 49 -0.57 -12.40 -17.13
N VAL A 50 -1.03 -11.62 -16.14
CA VAL A 50 -0.17 -10.65 -15.41
C VAL A 50 0.92 -11.36 -14.62
N LEU A 51 0.60 -12.51 -14.02
CA LEU A 51 1.55 -13.29 -13.23
C LEU A 51 2.43 -14.24 -14.07
N GLY A 52 2.14 -14.40 -15.36
CA GLY A 52 2.79 -15.41 -16.21
C GLY A 52 2.50 -16.84 -15.77
N GLN A 53 1.38 -17.07 -15.07
CA GLN A 53 1.02 -18.37 -14.49
C GLN A 53 -0.18 -19.00 -15.18
N ARG A 54 -0.42 -20.28 -14.90
CA ARG A 54 -1.59 -21.00 -15.42
C ARG A 54 -2.85 -20.61 -14.63
N LEU A 55 -4.01 -20.71 -15.28
CA LEU A 55 -5.31 -20.41 -14.65
C LEU A 55 -5.60 -21.27 -13.42
N SER A 56 -5.25 -22.57 -13.45
CA SER A 56 -5.42 -23.46 -12.30
C SER A 56 -4.63 -22.98 -11.09
N TRP A 57 -3.37 -22.56 -11.30
CA TRP A 57 -2.50 -22.02 -10.26
C TRP A 57 -3.12 -20.80 -9.58
N VAL A 58 -3.78 -19.92 -10.35
CA VAL A 58 -4.49 -18.74 -9.80
C VAL A 58 -5.66 -19.14 -8.91
N TYR A 59 -6.40 -20.21 -9.24
CA TYR A 59 -7.46 -20.72 -8.35
C TYR A 59 -6.88 -21.39 -7.10
N ASP A 60 -5.82 -22.18 -7.27
CA ASP A 60 -5.14 -22.89 -6.17
C ASP A 60 -4.57 -21.90 -5.14
N HIS A 61 -4.02 -20.76 -5.61
CA HIS A 61 -3.41 -19.72 -4.78
C HIS A 61 -4.32 -18.49 -4.59
N ALA A 62 -5.62 -18.61 -4.91
CA ALA A 62 -6.53 -17.47 -4.93
C ALA A 62 -6.57 -16.71 -3.61
N ASN A 63 -6.53 -17.41 -2.48
CA ASN A 63 -6.55 -16.82 -1.14
C ASN A 63 -5.30 -15.98 -0.84
N GLU A 64 -4.13 -16.41 -1.32
CA GLU A 64 -2.86 -15.72 -1.12
C GLU A 64 -2.79 -14.44 -1.96
N LEU A 65 -3.40 -14.47 -3.15
CA LEU A 65 -3.49 -13.31 -4.04
C LEU A 65 -4.42 -12.21 -3.49
N GLY A 66 -5.28 -12.53 -2.52
CA GLY A 66 -6.22 -11.58 -1.91
C GLY A 66 -7.36 -11.22 -2.86
N PRO A 67 -8.32 -12.14 -3.09
CA PRO A 67 -9.33 -11.98 -4.11
C PRO A 67 -10.46 -11.08 -3.60
N VAL A 68 -10.94 -10.20 -4.47
CA VAL A 68 -12.18 -9.44 -4.29
C VAL A 68 -13.34 -10.33 -4.75
N ARG A 69 -14.22 -10.71 -3.81
CA ARG A 69 -15.41 -11.49 -4.10
C ARG A 69 -16.56 -10.57 -4.48
N LEU A 70 -17.08 -10.73 -5.69
CA LEU A 70 -18.31 -10.05 -6.11
C LEU A 70 -19.53 -10.95 -5.88
N PRO A 71 -20.72 -10.37 -5.69
CA PRO A 71 -21.97 -11.13 -5.67
C PRO A 71 -22.10 -11.92 -6.99
N GLY A 72 -22.40 -13.22 -6.90
CA GLY A 72 -22.52 -14.11 -8.08
C GLY A 72 -21.33 -15.02 -8.37
N ARG A 73 -20.43 -15.26 -7.39
CA ARG A 73 -19.32 -16.25 -7.46
C ARG A 73 -18.15 -15.87 -8.38
N SER A 74 -18.06 -14.61 -8.81
CA SER A 74 -16.91 -14.14 -9.60
C SER A 74 -15.76 -13.71 -8.69
N LEU A 75 -14.62 -14.39 -8.81
CA LEU A 75 -13.35 -13.95 -8.21
C LEU A 75 -12.75 -12.85 -9.08
N ARG A 76 -12.36 -11.73 -8.46
CA ARG A 76 -11.57 -10.69 -9.09
C ARG A 76 -10.30 -10.40 -8.31
N PHE A 77 -9.29 -9.89 -9.01
CA PHE A 77 -8.00 -9.58 -8.44
C PHE A 77 -7.63 -8.13 -8.70
N SER A 78 -7.09 -7.47 -7.69
CA SER A 78 -6.53 -6.12 -7.82
C SER A 78 -5.30 -6.16 -8.73
N GLN A 79 -5.33 -5.40 -9.83
CA GLN A 79 -4.17 -5.29 -10.72
C GLN A 79 -2.95 -4.72 -9.97
N ALA A 80 -3.15 -3.69 -9.13
CA ALA A 80 -2.07 -3.07 -8.38
C ALA A 80 -1.39 -4.04 -7.40
N ARG A 81 -2.19 -4.90 -6.75
CA ARG A 81 -1.70 -5.92 -5.82
C ARG A 81 -0.90 -7.00 -6.55
N LEU A 82 -1.40 -7.50 -7.67
CA LEU A 82 -0.69 -8.51 -8.46
C LEU A 82 0.63 -7.98 -9.02
N ALA A 83 0.63 -6.74 -9.54
CA ALA A 83 1.85 -6.08 -10.02
C ALA A 83 2.91 -5.89 -8.93
N ARG A 84 2.49 -5.75 -7.66
CA ARG A 84 3.41 -5.67 -6.51
C ARG A 84 3.99 -7.03 -6.15
N LEU A 85 3.18 -8.08 -6.21
CA LEU A 85 3.60 -9.44 -5.88
C LEU A 85 4.61 -9.98 -6.90
N GLY A 86 4.40 -9.70 -8.20
CA GLY A 86 5.34 -10.10 -9.25
C GLY A 86 6.66 -9.31 -9.29
N ARG A 87 6.83 -8.27 -8.46
CA ARG A 87 8.10 -7.53 -8.30
C ARG A 87 8.96 -8.01 -7.13
N ARG A 88 8.48 -9.00 -6.37
CA ARG A 88 9.23 -9.65 -5.29
C ARG A 88 9.85 -10.94 -5.80
#